data_AF-A0A645CIC6-F1
#
_entry.id   AF-A0A645CIC6-F1
#
_cell.length_a   1.000
_cell.length_b   1.000
_cell.length_c   1.000
_cell.angle_alpha   90.00
_cell.angle_beta   90.00
_cell.angle_gamma   90.00
#
_symmetry.space_group_name_H-M   'P 1'
#
loop_
_entity.id
_entity.type
_entity.pdbx_description
1 polymer ?
#
loop_
_entity_poly.entity_id
_entity_poly.type
_entity_poly.pdbx_seq_one_letter_code
_entity_poly.pdbx_strand_id
1 'polypeptide(L)'
;MAIAEEHFAAGDGGWWDTADDAAGLWMRPRALDDNATPSGVAAMVAALRQLTRVTGEESYDARADRAARTQGPLLRSAPRFAGMALADTVSRLV
;
A
#
# COMPACT_ATOMS: atom_id res chain seq x y z
N MET A 1 -5.22 13.02 0.66
CA MET A 1 -5.38 11.89 -0.27
C MET A 1 -5.22 12.26 -1.73
N ALA A 2 -5.74 13.40 -2.20
CA ALA A 2 -5.60 13.83 -3.60
C ALA A 2 -4.16 13.75 -4.16
N ILE A 3 -3.17 14.33 -3.47
CA ILE A 3 -1.75 14.30 -3.89
C ILE A 3 -1.23 12.86 -4.00
N ALA A 4 -1.57 12.00 -3.05
CA ALA A 4 -1.14 10.61 -3.10
C ALA A 4 -1.73 9.92 -4.34
N GLU A 5 -3.03 10.08 -4.60
CA GLU A 5 -3.70 9.48 -5.76
C GLU A 5 -3.13 9.96 -7.09
N GLU A 6 -2.95 11.28 -7.21
CA GLU A 6 -2.45 11.91 -8.42
C GLU A 6 -1.06 11.41 -8.76
N HIS A 7 -0.16 11.41 -7.78
CA HIS A 7 1.26 11.17 -8.06
C HIS A 7 1.71 9.74 -7.82
N PHE A 8 1.02 8.92 -7.01
CA PHE A 8 1.55 7.63 -6.55
C PHE A 8 0.68 6.42 -6.92
N ALA A 9 -0.51 6.59 -7.49
CA ALA A 9 -1.35 5.45 -7.87
C ALA A 9 -0.75 4.63 -9.03
N ALA A 10 -0.84 3.30 -8.97
CA ALA A 10 -0.27 2.39 -9.97
C ALA A 10 -1.28 1.82 -10.98
N GLY A 11 -2.52 2.31 -10.98
CA GLY A 11 -3.60 1.91 -11.91
C GLY A 11 -4.22 0.54 -11.62
N ASP A 12 -3.44 -0.43 -11.15
CA ASP A 12 -3.92 -1.75 -10.72
C ASP A 12 -4.48 -1.77 -9.28
N GLY A 13 -4.49 -0.60 -8.62
CA GLY A 13 -4.93 -0.43 -7.24
C GLY A 13 -3.81 -0.43 -6.20
N GLY A 14 -2.57 -0.69 -6.62
CA GLY A 14 -1.39 -0.49 -5.78
C GLY A 14 -0.83 0.92 -5.88
N TRP A 15 0.34 1.11 -5.29
CA TRP A 15 1.02 2.39 -5.16
C TRP A 15 2.49 2.26 -5.54
N TRP A 16 3.06 3.33 -6.07
CA TRP A 16 4.49 3.49 -6.29
C TRP A 16 5.18 4.05 -5.05
N ASP A 17 6.48 3.81 -4.91
CA ASP A 17 7.25 4.34 -3.77
C ASP A 17 7.65 5.81 -3.97
N THR A 18 7.54 6.31 -5.20
CA THR A 18 7.96 7.65 -5.62
C THR A 18 6.89 8.30 -6.49
N ALA A 19 6.82 9.63 -6.46
CA ALA A 19 5.91 10.42 -7.29
C ALA A 19 6.25 10.23 -8.78
N ASP A 20 5.25 10.39 -9.65
CA ASP A 20 5.42 10.28 -11.11
C ASP A 20 6.20 11.45 -11.73
N ASP A 21 6.27 12.58 -11.03
CA ASP A 21 7.02 13.79 -11.38
C ASP A 21 8.40 13.89 -10.71
N ALA A 22 8.85 12.83 -10.03
CA ALA A 22 10.16 12.78 -9.38
C ALA A 22 11.31 12.86 -10.41
N ALA A 23 12.14 13.89 -10.30
CA ALA A 23 13.27 14.10 -11.20
C ALA A 23 14.44 13.12 -10.94
N GLY A 24 15.13 12.72 -12.01
CA GLY A 24 16.40 12.00 -11.91
C GLY A 24 16.31 10.50 -11.60
N LEU A 25 15.14 9.88 -11.76
CA LEU A 25 14.97 8.43 -11.61
C LEU A 25 15.36 7.69 -12.90
N TRP A 26 16.25 6.72 -12.79
CA TRP A 26 16.51 5.76 -13.88
C TRP A 26 15.32 4.80 -14.10
N MET A 27 14.70 4.39 -13.00
CA MET A 27 13.47 3.59 -12.97
C MET A 27 12.65 4.04 -11.77
N ARG A 28 11.33 4.09 -11.93
CA ARG A 28 10.42 4.37 -10.84
C ARG A 28 10.20 3.10 -10.01
N PRO A 29 10.63 3.05 -8.73
CA PRO A 29 10.50 1.85 -7.90
C PRO A 29 9.05 1.58 -7.49
N ARG A 30 8.74 0.29 -7.40
CA ARG A 30 7.47 -0.25 -6.91
C ARG A 30 7.70 -1.54 -6.13
N ALA A 31 8.22 -1.40 -4.92
CA ALA A 31 8.38 -2.50 -3.99
C ALA A 31 7.01 -2.96 -3.46
N LEU A 32 6.79 -4.27 -3.50
CA LEU A 32 5.67 -4.90 -2.80
C LEU A 32 6.11 -5.46 -1.44
N ASP A 33 7.42 -5.62 -1.27
CA ASP A 33 8.10 -6.12 -0.10
C ASP A 33 8.52 -5.00 0.86
N ASP A 34 8.39 -5.30 2.14
CA ASP A 34 8.90 -4.47 3.21
C ASP A 34 10.40 -4.73 3.39
N ASN A 35 11.13 -3.66 3.70
CA ASN A 35 12.55 -3.71 4.05
C ASN A 35 12.74 -3.05 5.43
N ALA A 36 13.84 -2.32 5.66
CA ALA A 36 14.03 -1.50 6.85
C ALA A 36 12.86 -0.52 7.11
N THR A 37 12.09 -0.20 6.06
CA THR A 37 10.83 0.53 6.11
C THR A 37 9.70 -0.28 5.44
N PRO A 38 8.42 -0.01 5.78
CA PRO A 38 7.30 -0.51 5.01
C PRO A 38 7.42 -0.18 3.51
N SER A 39 6.91 -1.07 2.66
CA SER A 39 6.68 -0.77 1.23
C SER A 39 5.69 0.39 1.05
N GLY A 40 5.74 1.09 -0.09
CA GLY A 40 4.81 2.18 -0.39
C GLY A 40 3.35 1.72 -0.35
N VAL A 41 3.06 0.52 -0.87
CA VAL A 41 1.72 -0.08 -0.79
C VAL A 41 1.31 -0.37 0.66
N ALA A 42 2.19 -0.93 1.50
CA ALA A 42 1.86 -1.20 2.90
C ALA A 42 1.62 0.09 3.70
N ALA A 43 2.43 1.12 3.47
CA ALA A 43 2.25 2.44 4.06
C ALA A 43 0.89 3.04 3.68
N MET A 44 0.51 2.94 2.40
CA MET A 44 -0.78 3.44 1.92
C MET A 44 -1.98 2.65 2.46
N VAL A 45 -1.86 1.32 2.57
CA VAL A 45 -2.89 0.50 3.24
C VAL A 45 -3.09 0.99 4.67
N ALA A 46 -2.02 1.13 5.46
CA ALA A 46 -2.10 1.59 6.84
C ALA A 46 -2.72 3.00 6.96
N ALA A 47 -2.31 3.93 6.09
CA ALA A 47 -2.85 5.29 6.07
C ALA A 47 -4.34 5.33 5.71
N LEU A 48 -4.78 4.57 4.70
CA LEU A 48 -6.17 4.48 4.30
C LEU A 48 -7.04 3.86 5.41
N ARG A 49 -6.57 2.79 6.07
CA ARG A 49 -7.25 2.22 7.25
C ARG A 49 -7.41 3.23 8.38
N GLN A 50 -6.37 4.01 8.63
CA GLN A 50 -6.41 5.07 9.64
C GLN A 50 -7.39 6.18 9.24
N LEU A 51 -7.44 6.56 7.97
CA LEU A 51 -8.43 7.52 7.47
C LEU A 51 -9.86 6.99 7.64
N THR A 52 -10.14 5.72 7.35
CA THR A 52 -11.45 5.10 7.64
C THR A 52 -11.82 5.30 9.11
N ARG A 53 -10.91 5.00 10.03
CA ARG A 53 -11.17 5.08 11.47
C ARG A 53 -11.41 6.52 11.96
N VAL A 54 -10.68 7.49 11.43
CA VAL A 54 -10.77 8.89 11.89
C VAL A 54 -11.94 9.63 11.23
N THR A 55 -12.27 9.29 9.98
CA THR A 55 -13.30 10.01 9.21
C THR A 55 -14.65 9.30 9.16
N GLY A 56 -14.68 7.98 9.37
CA GLY A 56 -15.85 7.14 9.14
C GLY A 56 -16.17 6.90 7.66
N GLU A 57 -15.36 7.41 6.73
CA GLU A 57 -15.63 7.28 5.29
C GLU A 57 -15.18 5.90 4.78
N GLU A 58 -16.15 5.01 4.50
CA GLU A 58 -15.93 3.63 4.02
C GLU A 58 -15.26 3.54 2.65
N SER A 59 -15.11 4.66 1.94
CA SER A 59 -14.37 4.69 0.68
C SER A 59 -12.88 4.38 0.88
N TYR A 60 -12.30 4.74 2.03
CA TYR A 60 -10.87 4.55 2.33
C TYR A 60 -10.52 3.07 2.58
N ASP A 61 -11.13 2.41 3.56
CA ASP A 61 -12.00 1.26 3.29
C ASP A 61 -11.62 0.29 2.17
N ALA A 62 -12.51 0.34 1.17
CA ALA A 62 -12.42 -0.38 -0.07
C ALA A 62 -11.14 -0.12 -0.87
N ARG A 63 -10.57 1.10 -0.77
CA ARG A 63 -9.31 1.44 -1.44
C ARG A 63 -8.11 0.76 -0.79
N ALA A 64 -8.09 0.66 0.54
CA ALA A 64 -7.09 -0.09 1.28
C ALA A 64 -7.18 -1.59 0.94
N ASP A 65 -8.39 -2.14 0.80
CA ASP A 65 -8.59 -3.52 0.35
C ASP A 65 -8.04 -3.76 -1.05
N ARG A 66 -8.26 -2.80 -1.95
CA ARG A 66 -7.74 -2.88 -3.31
C ARG A 66 -6.22 -2.88 -3.33
N ALA A 67 -5.59 -2.02 -2.53
CA ALA A 67 -4.14 -1.97 -2.39
C ALA A 67 -3.58 -3.25 -1.75
N ALA A 68 -4.16 -3.73 -0.64
CA ALA A 68 -3.69 -4.92 0.06
C ALA A 68 -3.68 -6.17 -0.84
N ARG A 69 -4.65 -6.29 -1.77
CA ARG A 69 -4.69 -7.40 -2.74
C ARG A 69 -3.46 -7.48 -3.65
N THR A 70 -2.78 -6.37 -3.92
CA THR A 70 -1.57 -6.41 -4.77
C THR A 70 -0.39 -7.10 -4.10
N GLN A 71 -0.40 -7.22 -2.77
CA GLN A 71 0.64 -7.92 -2.00
C GLN A 71 0.35 -9.42 -1.80
N GLY A 72 -0.82 -9.91 -2.26
CA GLY A 72 -1.25 -11.30 -2.07
C GLY A 72 -0.26 -12.36 -2.60
N PRO A 73 0.30 -12.21 -3.82
CA PRO A 73 1.34 -13.13 -4.31
C PRO A 73 2.56 -13.19 -3.40
N LEU A 74 3.09 -12.04 -2.98
CA LEU A 74 4.26 -11.96 -2.11
C LEU A 74 3.98 -12.57 -0.73
N LEU A 75 2.81 -12.28 -0.15
CA LEU A 75 2.40 -12.82 1.14
C LEU A 75 2.36 -14.36 1.13
N ARG A 76 1.94 -14.97 0.01
CA ARG A 76 1.93 -16.43 -0.16
C ARG A 76 3.33 -17.02 -0.36
N SER A 77 4.19 -16.36 -1.13
CA SER A 77 5.49 -16.92 -1.51
C SER A 77 6.60 -16.62 -0.50
N ALA A 78 6.56 -15.46 0.15
CA ALA A 78 7.63 -14.99 1.03
C ALA A 78 7.11 -14.03 2.12
N PRO A 79 6.26 -14.49 3.06
CA PRO A 79 5.64 -13.64 4.08
C PRO A 79 6.65 -12.93 4.99
N ARG A 80 7.88 -13.45 5.14
CA ARG A 80 8.96 -12.80 5.89
C ARG A 80 9.37 -11.42 5.35
N PHE A 81 9.06 -11.13 4.10
CA PHE A 81 9.30 -9.84 3.45
C PHE A 81 8.02 -9.01 3.29
N ALA A 82 6.91 -9.43 3.90
CA ALA A 82 5.62 -8.75 3.80
C ALA A 82 4.98 -8.60 5.19
N GLY A 83 5.80 -8.20 6.18
CA GLY A 83 5.40 -8.16 7.59
C GLY A 83 4.20 -7.24 7.83
N MET A 84 4.14 -6.08 7.18
CA MET A 84 3.03 -5.14 7.30
C MET A 84 1.75 -5.68 6.64
N ALA A 85 1.87 -6.31 5.46
CA ALA A 85 0.74 -6.93 4.78
C ALA A 85 0.18 -8.13 5.57
N LEU A 86 1.06 -8.92 6.20
CA LEU A 86 0.68 -10.00 7.09
C LEU A 86 -0.07 -9.46 8.32
N ALA A 87 0.43 -8.39 8.94
CA ALA A 87 -0.22 -7.76 10.08
C ALA A 87 -1.61 -7.19 9.72
N ASP A 88 -1.76 -6.48 8.60
CA ASP A 88 -3.07 -6.00 8.10
C ASP A 88 -4.01 -7.20 7.88
N THR A 89 -3.55 -8.24 7.19
CA THR A 89 -4.37 -9.43 6.90
C THR A 89 -4.86 -10.10 8.18
N VAL A 90 -3.99 -10.31 9.17
CA VAL A 90 -4.40 -10.92 10.45
C VAL A 90 -5.35 -10.03 11.22
N SER A 91 -5.15 -8.70 11.20
CA SER A 91 -6.07 -7.75 11.87
C SER A 91 -7.49 -7.75 11.31
N ARG A 92 -7.70 -8.31 10.12
CA ARG A 92 -9.02 -8.48 9.49
C ARG A 92 -9.73 -9.77 9.91
N LEU A 93 -9.04 -10.70 10.56
CA LEU A 93 -9.58 -12.00 10.95
C LEU A 93 -10.15 -12.02 12.38
N VAL A 94 -9.85 -10.98 13.17
CA VAL A 94 -10.27 -10.80 14.56
C VAL A 94 -11.17 -9.59 14.70
#